data_AF-A0A3C1PLY8-F1
#
_entry.id   AF-A0A3C1PLY8-F1
#
_cell.length_a   1.000
_cell.length_b   1.000
_cell.length_c   1.000
_cell.angle_alpha   90.00
_cell.angle_beta   90.00
_cell.angle_gamma   90.00
#
_symmetry.space_group_name_H-M   'P 1'
#
loop_
_entity.id
_entity.type
_entity.pdbx_description
1 polymer ?
#
loop_
_entity_poly.entity_id
_entity_poly.type
_entity_poly.pdbx_seq_one_letter_code
_entity_poly.pdbx_strand_id
1 'polypeptide(L)'
;MINRTETDYIGECNVPANALYGIHSQRAAEIFPFKSPFNLHWYKAVGLTKLACYQTIEKFKQSAETKFDLKKLNIRLPENQVLQAMQTAAAEMHEGLHFEYFLVSALQGGAGTAINLNCNEIIANRALQILGEAPGNYQLIDPLNDANLYQSTNDVIPTALKLAVMGLLNSLEESINQL
;
A
#
# COMPACT_ATOMS: atom_id res chain seq x y z
N MET A 1 14.71 1.21 21.86
CA MET A 1 14.47 1.14 20.41
C MET A 1 14.50 2.55 19.86
N ILE A 2 15.14 2.78 18.72
CA ILE A 2 15.15 4.09 18.05
C ILE A 2 13.78 4.26 17.37
N ASN A 3 13.11 5.39 17.61
CA ASN A 3 11.84 5.73 17.01
C ASN A 3 12.00 6.95 16.10
N ARG A 4 11.13 7.07 15.09
CA ARG A 4 10.87 8.29 14.35
C ARG A 4 9.52 8.86 14.78
N THR A 5 9.39 10.17 14.76
CA THR A 5 8.13 10.86 15.05
C THR A 5 7.43 11.17 13.73
N GLU A 6 6.18 10.76 13.63
CA GLU A 6 5.30 11.08 12.51
C GLU A 6 4.15 11.96 13.01
N THR A 7 3.58 12.76 12.11
CA THR A 7 2.50 13.69 12.44
C THR A 7 1.35 13.52 11.45
N ASP A 8 0.14 13.38 11.98
CA ASP A 8 -1.10 13.44 11.23
C ASP A 8 -2.04 14.52 11.80
N TYR A 9 -3.27 14.60 11.32
CA TYR A 9 -4.26 15.57 11.80
C TYR A 9 -4.63 15.41 13.29
N ILE A 10 -4.41 14.24 13.88
CA ILE A 10 -4.70 13.96 15.30
C ILE A 10 -3.52 14.40 16.18
N GLY A 11 -2.31 14.46 15.61
CA GLY A 11 -1.10 14.95 16.26
C GLY A 11 0.09 14.03 16.00
N GLU A 12 1.06 14.07 16.90
CA GLU A 12 2.29 13.28 16.78
C GLU A 12 2.11 11.85 17.29
N CYS A 13 2.89 10.93 16.74
CA CYS A 13 3.00 9.55 17.20
C CYS A 13 4.44 9.05 16.99
N ASN A 14 4.92 8.22 17.92
CA ASN A 14 6.23 7.58 17.79
C ASN A 14 6.10 6.21 17.12
N VAL A 15 6.80 6.03 16.00
CA VAL A 15 6.85 4.80 15.23
C VAL A 15 8.29 4.26 15.25
N PRO A 16 8.53 2.94 15.37
CA PRO A 16 9.89 2.40 15.31
C PRO A 16 10.60 2.83 14.02
N ALA A 17 11.86 3.28 14.11
CA ALA A 17 12.53 3.96 12.98
C ALA A 17 12.59 3.11 11.70
N ASN A 18 12.74 1.79 11.85
CA ASN A 18 12.84 0.84 10.73
C ASN A 18 11.50 0.19 10.35
N ALA A 19 10.39 0.57 10.97
CA ALA A 19 9.08 0.01 10.62
C ALA A 19 8.61 0.49 9.25
N LEU A 20 8.02 -0.40 8.45
CA LEU A 20 7.40 -0.01 7.18
C LEU A 20 5.97 0.50 7.35
N TYR A 21 5.29 0.19 8.46
CA TYR A 21 4.05 0.87 8.83
C TYR A 21 4.32 2.29 9.34
N GLY A 22 3.31 3.16 9.30
CA GLY A 22 3.37 4.54 9.77
C GLY A 22 2.33 4.85 10.86
N ILE A 23 2.11 6.14 11.08
CA ILE A 23 1.24 6.68 12.12
C ILE A 23 -0.20 6.18 12.02
N HIS A 24 -0.78 6.05 10.82
CA HIS A 24 -2.16 5.63 10.69
C HIS A 24 -2.35 4.17 11.07
N SER A 25 -1.40 3.31 10.70
CA SER A 25 -1.40 1.91 11.14
C SER A 25 -1.18 1.76 12.63
N GLN A 26 -0.27 2.54 13.22
CA GLN A 26 0.00 2.53 14.65
C GLN A 26 -1.26 2.92 15.43
N ARG A 27 -1.93 4.01 15.04
CA ARG A 27 -3.21 4.42 15.64
C ARG A 27 -4.31 3.38 15.43
N ALA A 28 -4.42 2.80 14.24
CA ALA A 28 -5.41 1.75 13.99
C ALA A 28 -5.18 0.51 14.86
N ALA A 29 -3.92 0.11 15.08
CA ALA A 29 -3.58 -0.98 15.98
C ALA A 29 -3.93 -0.67 17.45
N GLU A 30 -3.83 0.60 17.87
CA GLU A 30 -4.26 1.06 19.20
C GLU A 30 -5.80 1.07 19.35
N ILE A 31 -6.52 1.49 18.31
CA ILE A 31 -7.99 1.52 18.29
C ILE A 31 -8.59 0.11 18.24
N PHE A 32 -7.94 -0.81 17.52
CA PHE A 32 -8.39 -2.19 17.33
C PHE A 32 -7.40 -3.19 17.94
N PRO A 33 -7.31 -3.28 19.29
CA PRO A 33 -6.25 -4.03 19.98
C PRO A 33 -6.37 -5.55 19.86
N PHE A 34 -7.51 -6.08 19.41
CA PHE A 34 -7.72 -7.51 19.24
C PHE A 34 -6.88 -8.03 18.07
N LYS A 35 -5.98 -8.98 18.33
CA LYS A 35 -5.15 -9.58 17.29
C LYS A 35 -5.92 -10.66 16.54
N SER A 36 -6.46 -10.28 15.38
CA SER A 36 -6.99 -11.21 14.39
C SER A 36 -6.24 -10.94 13.07
N PRO A 37 -5.35 -11.83 12.62
CA PRO A 37 -4.54 -11.57 11.43
C PRO A 37 -5.39 -11.60 10.17
N PHE A 38 -5.07 -10.73 9.22
CA PHE A 38 -5.60 -10.85 7.86
C PHE A 38 -5.02 -12.08 7.14
N ASN A 39 -5.75 -12.58 6.15
CA ASN A 39 -5.24 -13.64 5.31
C ASN A 39 -4.12 -13.13 4.39
N LEU A 40 -2.99 -13.83 4.32
CA LEU A 40 -1.85 -13.46 3.48
C LEU A 40 -2.22 -13.36 1.99
N HIS A 41 -3.11 -14.20 1.47
CA HIS A 41 -3.54 -14.11 0.07
C HIS A 41 -4.27 -12.80 -0.24
N TRP A 42 -5.03 -12.27 0.72
CA TRP A 42 -5.65 -10.96 0.57
C TRP A 42 -4.62 -9.84 0.52
N TYR A 43 -3.61 -9.88 1.41
CA TYR A 43 -2.51 -8.91 1.39
C TYR A 43 -1.74 -8.94 0.05
N LYS A 44 -1.42 -10.15 -0.45
CA LYS A 44 -0.81 -10.35 -1.77
C LYS A 44 -1.68 -9.78 -2.90
N ALA A 45 -3.01 -9.90 -2.80
CA ALA A 45 -3.93 -9.34 -3.78
C ALA A 45 -4.02 -7.80 -3.73
N VAL A 46 -3.85 -7.19 -2.55
CA VAL A 46 -3.70 -5.73 -2.45
C VAL A 46 -2.43 -5.27 -3.17
N GLY A 47 -1.30 -5.95 -2.96
CA GLY A 47 -0.05 -5.69 -3.69
C GLY A 47 -0.22 -5.74 -5.21
N LEU A 48 -0.91 -6.77 -5.71
CA LEU A 48 -1.23 -6.88 -7.15
C LEU A 48 -2.08 -5.72 -7.66
N THR A 49 -3.08 -5.31 -6.88
CA THR A 49 -3.97 -4.19 -7.20
C THR A 49 -3.18 -2.87 -7.26
N LYS A 50 -2.34 -2.61 -6.25
CA LYS A 50 -1.47 -1.43 -6.18
C LYS A 50 -0.49 -1.37 -7.35
N LEU A 51 0.15 -2.51 -7.67
CA LEU A 51 1.05 -2.62 -8.82
C LEU A 51 0.33 -2.27 -10.13
N ALA A 52 -0.87 -2.81 -10.37
CA ALA A 52 -1.66 -2.51 -11.55
C ALA A 52 -2.02 -1.01 -11.64
N CYS A 53 -2.36 -0.38 -10.51
CA CYS A 53 -2.61 1.07 -10.45
C CYS A 53 -1.35 1.87 -10.84
N TYR A 54 -0.19 1.56 -10.26
CA TYR A 54 1.05 2.28 -10.57
C TYR A 54 1.50 2.11 -12.03
N GLN A 55 1.37 0.90 -12.59
CA GLN A 55 1.62 0.66 -14.01
C GLN A 55 0.65 1.44 -14.91
N THR A 56 -0.60 1.60 -14.48
CA THR A 56 -1.59 2.41 -15.20
C THR A 56 -1.21 3.88 -15.18
N ILE A 57 -0.75 4.40 -14.04
CA ILE A 57 -0.25 5.77 -13.89
C ILE A 57 0.96 6.00 -14.80
N GLU A 58 1.89 5.05 -14.87
CA GLU A 58 3.06 5.13 -15.75
C GLU A 58 2.65 5.23 -17.23
N LYS A 59 1.77 4.33 -17.68
CA LYS A 59 1.25 4.34 -19.06
C LYS A 59 0.49 5.63 -19.38
N PHE A 60 -0.31 6.11 -18.43
CA PHE A 60 -1.01 7.39 -18.57
C PHE A 60 -0.03 8.56 -18.72
N LYS A 61 0.99 8.63 -17.84
CA LYS A 61 2.03 9.66 -17.88
C LYS A 61 2.76 9.66 -19.23
N GLN A 62 3.24 8.50 -19.67
CA GLN A 62 3.90 8.34 -20.97
C GLN A 62 3.02 8.81 -22.13
N SER A 63 1.74 8.42 -22.13
CA SER A 63 0.79 8.85 -23.17
C SER A 63 0.55 10.36 -23.13
N ALA A 64 0.39 10.94 -21.94
CA ALA A 64 0.13 12.35 -21.75
C ALA A 64 1.33 13.22 -22.16
N GLU A 65 2.57 12.80 -21.90
CA GLU A 65 3.81 13.50 -22.31
C GLU A 65 3.92 13.64 -23.84
N THR A 66 3.36 12.71 -24.61
CA THR A 66 3.36 12.81 -26.08
C THR A 66 2.41 13.87 -26.64
N LYS A 67 1.41 14.28 -25.85
CA LYS A 67 0.30 15.17 -26.30
C LYS A 67 0.28 16.51 -25.60
N PHE A 68 0.77 16.59 -24.38
CA PHE A 68 0.62 17.73 -23.49
C PHE A 68 1.93 18.06 -22.79
N ASP A 69 2.14 19.35 -22.52
CA ASP A 69 3.16 19.78 -21.56
C ASP A 69 2.62 19.51 -20.15
N LEU A 70 3.08 18.40 -19.54
CA LEU A 70 2.60 17.97 -18.22
C LEU A 70 2.77 19.03 -17.15
N LYS A 71 3.77 19.93 -17.26
CA LYS A 71 3.98 21.02 -16.29
C LYS A 71 2.85 22.03 -16.27
N LYS A 72 2.06 22.08 -17.35
CA LYS A 72 0.87 22.95 -17.47
C LYS A 72 -0.41 22.26 -17.00
N LEU A 73 -0.38 20.95 -16.79
CA LEU A 73 -1.51 20.22 -16.26
C LEU A 73 -1.44 20.27 -14.72
N ASN A 74 -2.53 20.71 -14.08
CA ASN A 74 -2.65 20.68 -12.63
C ASN A 74 -3.00 19.26 -12.15
N ILE A 75 -2.12 18.31 -12.42
CA ILE A 75 -2.26 16.89 -12.05
C ILE A 75 -1.03 16.44 -11.27
N ARG A 76 -1.26 15.66 -10.21
CA ARG A 76 -0.17 15.05 -9.46
C ARG A 76 0.33 13.81 -10.21
N LEU A 77 1.59 13.82 -10.61
CA LEU A 77 2.27 12.69 -11.23
C LEU A 77 3.65 12.51 -10.57
N PRO A 78 3.96 11.35 -9.98
CA PRO A 78 5.26 11.12 -9.39
C PRO A 78 6.38 11.15 -10.43
N GLU A 79 7.60 11.39 -9.98
CA GLU A 79 8.80 11.17 -10.79
C GLU A 79 8.93 9.69 -11.19
N ASN A 80 9.61 9.42 -12.30
CA ASN A 80 9.72 8.05 -12.82
C ASN A 80 10.39 7.10 -11.82
N GLN A 81 11.45 7.56 -11.15
CA GLN A 81 12.15 6.78 -10.13
C GLN A 81 11.24 6.45 -8.93
N VAL A 82 10.42 7.41 -8.48
CA VAL A 82 9.47 7.21 -7.39
C VAL A 82 8.40 6.21 -7.81
N LEU A 83 7.85 6.34 -9.02
CA LEU A 83 6.84 5.42 -9.52
C LEU A 83 7.40 4.00 -9.69
N GLN A 84 8.63 3.85 -10.18
CA GLN A 84 9.32 2.56 -10.27
C GLN A 84 9.54 1.94 -8.90
N ALA A 85 10.01 2.71 -7.92
CA ALA A 85 10.18 2.22 -6.55
C ALA A 85 8.86 1.75 -5.92
N MET A 86 7.75 2.46 -6.15
CA MET A 86 6.41 2.04 -5.71
C MET A 86 5.94 0.77 -6.42
N GLN A 87 6.20 0.63 -7.73
CA GLN A 87 5.92 -0.62 -8.46
C GLN A 87 6.70 -1.79 -7.87
N THR A 88 8.00 -1.64 -7.59
CA THR A 88 8.81 -2.68 -6.96
C THR A 88 8.29 -3.04 -5.57
N ALA A 89 8.00 -2.05 -4.71
CA ALA A 89 7.43 -2.28 -3.39
C ALA A 89 6.07 -3.01 -3.43
N ALA A 90 5.20 -2.65 -4.38
CA ALA A 90 3.93 -3.34 -4.58
C ALA A 90 4.09 -4.77 -5.12
N ALA A 91 5.09 -5.01 -5.96
CA ALA A 91 5.44 -6.36 -6.42
C ALA A 91 5.96 -7.22 -5.25
N GLU A 92 6.86 -6.69 -4.42
CA GLU A 92 7.31 -7.37 -3.19
C GLU A 92 6.14 -7.69 -2.25
N MET A 93 5.19 -6.75 -2.06
CA MET A 93 3.95 -7.00 -1.32
C MET A 93 3.12 -8.12 -1.96
N HIS A 94 3.01 -8.14 -3.29
CA HIS A 94 2.31 -9.19 -4.02
C HIS A 94 2.97 -10.56 -3.83
N GLU A 95 4.29 -10.62 -3.67
CA GLU A 95 5.02 -11.84 -3.33
C GLU A 95 4.74 -12.31 -1.88
N GLY A 96 4.25 -11.40 -1.03
CA GLY A 96 3.91 -11.65 0.37
C GLY A 96 4.97 -11.12 1.34
N LEU A 97 5.92 -10.33 0.86
CA LEU A 97 6.96 -9.72 1.69
C LEU A 97 6.40 -8.58 2.55
N HIS A 98 7.11 -8.26 3.64
CA HIS A 98 6.80 -7.19 4.58
C HIS A 98 5.49 -7.36 5.35
N PHE A 99 4.89 -8.55 5.32
CA PHE A 99 3.62 -8.84 5.97
C PHE A 99 3.70 -8.68 7.50
N GLU A 100 4.88 -8.80 8.10
CA GLU A 100 5.13 -8.54 9.52
C GLU A 100 4.86 -7.09 9.94
N TYR A 101 4.85 -6.14 8.99
CA TYR A 101 4.49 -4.74 9.23
C TYR A 101 3.00 -4.46 9.02
N PHE A 102 2.21 -5.47 8.64
CA PHE A 102 0.76 -5.36 8.57
C PHE A 102 0.16 -5.59 9.96
N LEU A 103 -0.16 -4.49 10.65
CA LEU A 103 -0.55 -4.47 12.06
C LEU A 103 -2.06 -4.51 12.28
N VAL A 104 -2.83 -4.04 11.31
CA VAL A 104 -4.26 -3.79 11.51
C VAL A 104 -5.05 -5.09 11.58
N SER A 105 -5.88 -5.22 12.61
CA SER A 105 -6.72 -6.39 12.86
C SER A 105 -7.78 -6.61 11.78
N ALA A 106 -8.06 -7.87 11.45
CA ALA A 106 -9.21 -8.30 10.63
C ALA A 106 -10.56 -7.88 11.20
N LEU A 107 -10.63 -7.58 12.49
CA LEU A 107 -11.84 -7.11 13.18
C LEU A 107 -11.94 -5.58 13.25
N GLN A 108 -11.22 -4.85 12.40
CA GLN A 108 -11.29 -3.39 12.31
C GLN A 108 -12.62 -2.88 11.71
N GLY A 109 -13.05 -1.70 12.14
CA GLY A 109 -14.19 -0.96 11.57
C GLY A 109 -13.77 0.06 10.51
N GLY A 110 -14.72 0.67 9.81
CA GLY A 110 -14.42 1.78 8.87
C GLY A 110 -14.15 1.35 7.41
N ALA A 111 -14.85 0.30 6.96
CA ALA A 111 -14.95 -0.11 5.55
C ALA A 111 -13.62 -0.42 4.83
N GLY A 112 -12.56 -0.76 5.57
CA GLY A 112 -11.27 -1.07 4.96
C GLY A 112 -10.24 0.07 4.99
N THR A 113 -10.57 1.22 5.58
CA THR A 113 -9.68 2.39 5.48
C THR A 113 -8.34 2.16 6.17
N ALA A 114 -8.34 1.63 7.39
CA ALA A 114 -7.10 1.38 8.14
C ALA A 114 -6.20 0.34 7.44
N ILE A 115 -6.79 -0.71 6.86
CA ILE A 115 -6.04 -1.75 6.17
C ILE A 115 -5.48 -1.26 4.83
N ASN A 116 -6.20 -0.39 4.11
CA ASN A 116 -5.68 0.26 2.90
C ASN A 116 -4.51 1.19 3.25
N LEU A 117 -4.67 2.00 4.30
CA LEU A 117 -3.60 2.89 4.78
C LEU A 117 -2.37 2.12 5.26
N ASN A 118 -2.55 0.98 5.94
CA ASN A 118 -1.41 0.17 6.33
C ASN A 118 -0.63 -0.36 5.12
N CYS A 119 -1.31 -0.82 4.08
CA CYS A 119 -0.65 -1.20 2.83
C CYS A 119 0.04 0.00 2.15
N ASN A 120 -0.59 1.18 2.15
CA ASN A 120 0.00 2.39 1.59
C ASN A 120 1.27 2.82 2.31
N GLU A 121 1.27 2.79 3.64
CA GLU A 121 2.45 3.11 4.45
C GLU A 121 3.57 2.10 4.20
N ILE A 122 3.26 0.80 4.15
CA ILE A 122 4.25 -0.23 3.81
C ILE A 122 4.87 0.03 2.44
N ILE A 123 4.05 0.31 1.42
CA ILE A 123 4.54 0.59 0.07
C ILE A 123 5.38 1.87 0.04
N ALA A 124 4.91 2.95 0.66
CA ALA A 124 5.60 4.23 0.68
C ALA A 124 6.98 4.09 1.35
N ASN A 125 7.03 3.53 2.55
CA ASN A 125 8.27 3.35 3.28
C ASN A 125 9.21 2.35 2.62
N ARG A 126 8.68 1.31 1.97
CA ARG A 126 9.51 0.37 1.23
C ARG A 126 10.08 1.01 -0.04
N ALA A 127 9.30 1.80 -0.75
CA ALA A 127 9.77 2.57 -1.90
C ALA A 127 10.83 3.59 -1.49
N LEU A 128 10.70 4.25 -0.34
CA LEU A 128 11.75 5.12 0.22
C LEU A 128 13.06 4.36 0.43
N GLN A 129 13.01 3.17 1.05
CA GLN A 129 14.21 2.34 1.22
C GLN A 129 14.87 1.95 -0.11
N ILE A 130 14.08 1.63 -1.14
CA ILE A 130 14.59 1.31 -2.48
C ILE A 130 15.34 2.52 -3.08
N LEU A 131 14.89 3.73 -2.80
CA LEU A 131 15.54 4.98 -3.21
C LEU A 131 16.72 5.39 -2.29
N GLY A 132 17.03 4.60 -1.26
CA GLY A 132 18.09 4.92 -0.29
C GLY A 132 17.68 5.90 0.81
N GLU A 133 16.38 6.16 0.94
CA GLU A 133 15.80 7.07 1.94
C GLU A 133 15.33 6.32 3.19
N ALA A 134 15.29 7.04 4.31
CA ALA A 134 14.76 6.49 5.56
C ALA A 134 13.22 6.43 5.52
N PRO A 135 12.59 5.39 6.13
CA PRO A 135 11.16 5.39 6.39
C PRO A 135 10.70 6.68 7.10
N GLY A 136 9.55 7.21 6.70
CA GLY A 136 9.00 8.47 7.20
C GLY A 136 9.37 9.72 6.41
N ASN A 137 10.22 9.64 5.37
CA ASN A 137 10.47 10.76 4.46
C ASN A 137 9.28 11.00 3.49
N TYR A 138 8.13 11.37 4.05
CA TYR A 138 6.88 11.56 3.31
C TYR A 138 6.85 12.82 2.44
N GLN A 139 7.89 13.65 2.47
CA GLN A 139 8.07 14.71 1.47
C GLN A 139 8.39 14.12 0.09
N LEU A 140 9.05 12.96 0.03
CA LEU A 140 9.37 12.28 -1.22
C LEU A 140 8.28 11.30 -1.66
N ILE A 141 7.78 10.47 -0.73
CA ILE A 141 6.70 9.51 -1.00
C ILE A 141 5.70 9.54 0.15
N ASP A 142 4.56 10.18 -0.07
CA ASP A 142 3.50 10.25 0.91
C ASP A 142 2.50 9.08 0.76
N PRO A 143 2.13 8.38 1.86
CA PRO A 143 1.23 7.24 1.78
C PRO A 143 -0.18 7.61 1.29
N LEU A 144 -0.64 8.84 1.51
CA LEU A 144 -1.98 9.29 1.10
C LEU A 144 -1.99 9.84 -0.33
N ASN A 145 -0.98 10.63 -0.67
CA ASN A 145 -0.96 11.41 -1.90
C ASN A 145 -0.21 10.73 -3.04
N ASP A 146 0.74 9.83 -2.74
CA ASP A 146 1.54 9.14 -3.74
C ASP A 146 1.21 7.63 -3.78
N ALA A 147 1.36 6.92 -2.66
CA ALA A 147 1.06 5.48 -2.63
C ALA A 147 -0.43 5.18 -2.86
N ASN A 148 -1.32 6.12 -2.55
CA ASN A 148 -2.76 6.03 -2.82
C ASN A 148 -3.23 6.93 -3.97
N LEU A 149 -2.31 7.41 -4.82
CA LEU A 149 -2.63 8.28 -5.94
C LEU A 149 -3.65 7.64 -6.88
N TYR A 150 -4.72 8.40 -7.19
CA TYR A 150 -5.87 7.99 -8.02
C TYR A 150 -6.58 6.71 -7.56
N GLN A 151 -6.57 6.46 -6.26
CA GLN A 151 -7.17 5.27 -5.67
C GLN A 151 -8.05 5.64 -4.47
N SER A 152 -9.08 4.83 -4.23
CA SER A 152 -9.92 4.89 -3.04
C SER A 152 -9.94 3.55 -2.35
N THR A 153 -10.05 3.56 -1.02
CA THR A 153 -10.32 2.35 -0.22
C THR A 153 -11.50 1.57 -0.79
N ASN A 154 -12.55 2.28 -1.23
CA ASN A 154 -13.78 1.67 -1.74
C ASN A 154 -13.61 0.97 -3.08
N ASP A 155 -12.51 1.22 -3.80
CA ASP A 155 -12.20 0.56 -5.07
C ASP A 155 -11.12 -0.51 -4.86
N VAL A 156 -10.05 -0.17 -4.12
CA VAL A 156 -8.89 -1.05 -3.90
C VAL A 156 -9.28 -2.28 -3.07
N ILE A 157 -9.95 -2.09 -1.93
CA ILE A 157 -10.21 -3.20 -1.01
C ILE A 157 -11.18 -4.22 -1.62
N PRO A 158 -12.32 -3.83 -2.22
CA PRO A 158 -13.20 -4.79 -2.88
C PRO A 158 -12.56 -5.46 -4.11
N THR A 159 -11.71 -4.75 -4.85
CA THR A 159 -10.96 -5.33 -5.98
C THR A 159 -9.99 -6.40 -5.48
N ALA A 160 -9.17 -6.09 -4.49
CA ALA A 160 -8.23 -7.03 -3.90
C ALA A 160 -8.94 -8.26 -3.29
N LEU A 161 -10.11 -8.06 -2.66
CA LEU A 161 -10.92 -9.17 -2.14
C LEU A 161 -11.36 -10.12 -3.26
N LYS A 162 -11.88 -9.59 -4.38
CA LYS A 162 -12.27 -10.42 -5.53
C LYS A 162 -11.08 -11.20 -6.10
N LEU A 163 -9.94 -10.55 -6.27
CA LEU A 163 -8.72 -11.20 -6.76
C LEU A 163 -8.24 -12.33 -5.83
N ALA A 164 -8.28 -12.10 -4.51
CA ALA A 164 -7.93 -13.11 -3.52
C ALA A 164 -8.88 -14.32 -3.58
N VAL A 165 -10.20 -14.07 -3.67
CA VAL A 165 -11.20 -15.13 -3.79
C VAL A 165 -11.01 -15.92 -5.08
N MET A 166 -10.78 -15.26 -6.22
CA MET A 166 -10.51 -15.94 -7.50
C MET A 166 -9.28 -16.85 -7.41
N GLY A 167 -8.18 -16.37 -6.82
CA GLY A 167 -6.97 -17.18 -6.63
C GLY A 167 -7.20 -18.38 -5.71
N LEU A 168 -7.91 -18.19 -4.60
CA LEU A 168 -8.22 -19.26 -3.65
C LEU A 168 -9.20 -20.30 -4.21
N LEU A 169 -10.16 -19.88 -5.04
CA LEU A 169 -11.10 -20.78 -5.70
C LEU A 169 -10.39 -21.74 -6.65
N ASN A 170 -9.38 -21.26 -7.40
CA ASN A 170 -8.58 -22.13 -8.26
C ASN A 170 -7.85 -23.20 -7.44
N SER A 171 -7.24 -22.83 -6.30
CA SER A 171 -6.59 -23.81 -5.42
C SER A 171 -7.56 -24.83 -4.82
N LEU A 172 -8.78 -24.39 -4.50
CA LEU A 172 -9.84 -25.28 -4.01
C LEU A 172 -10.29 -26.26 -5.10
N GLU A 173 -10.49 -25.78 -6.33
CA GLU A 173 -10.86 -26.61 -7.48
C GLU A 173 -9.81 -27.68 -7.77
N GLU A 174 -8.53 -27.30 -7.81
CA GLU A 174 -7.41 -28.25 -7.99
C GLU A 174 -7.41 -29.32 -6.89
N SER A 175 -7.64 -28.92 -5.64
CA SER A 175 -7.67 -29.83 -4.50
C SER A 175 -8.84 -30.81 -4.58
N ILE A 176 -10.03 -30.34 -4.98
CA ILE A 176 -11.22 -31.20 -5.14
C ILE A 176 -11.02 -32.20 -6.27
N ASN A 177 -10.42 -31.79 -7.39
CA ASN A 177 -10.17 -32.66 -8.54
C ASN A 177 -9.13 -33.77 -8.26
N GLN A 178 -8.38 -33.67 -7.17
CA GLN A 178 -7.42 -34.68 -6.72
C GLN A 178 -7.98 -35.67 -5.68
N LEU A 179 -9.21 -35.46 -5.20
CA LEU A 179 -9.92 -36.39 -4.30
C LEU A 179 -10.54 -37.57 -5.08
#